data_AF-A0A5S3YUX0-F1
#
_entry.id   AF-A0A5S3YUX0-F1
#
_cell.length_a   1.000
_cell.length_b   1.000
_cell.length_c   1.000
_cell.angle_alpha   90.00
_cell.angle_beta   90.00
_cell.angle_gamma   90.00
#
_symmetry.space_group_name_H-M   'P 1'
#
loop_
_entity.id
_entity.type
_entity.pdbx_description
1 polymer ?
#
loop_
_entity_poly.entity_id
_entity_poly.type
_entity_poly.pdbx_seq_one_letter_code
_entity_poly.pdbx_strand_id
1 'polypeptide(L)'
;ERFGYYGMRAILVLYLVAMTKDGGFGWSNADALSLYGTFTMAVYLTPLFGGWLADNVLGQRKAIIIGGILMALGHFIMGIPHSVVAG
;
A
#
# COMPACT_ATOMS: atom_id res chain seq x y z
N GLU A 1 -6.62 -11.90 1.03
CA GLU A 1 -6.58 -10.65 1.82
C GLU A 1 -5.50 -10.67 2.92
N ARG A 2 -5.49 -11.65 3.85
CA ARG A 2 -4.50 -11.70 4.97
C ARG A 2 -3.07 -12.07 4.55
N PHE A 3 -2.89 -12.97 3.58
CA PHE A 3 -1.57 -13.41 3.11
C PHE A 3 -0.76 -12.27 2.46
N GLY A 4 -1.40 -11.47 1.58
CA GLY A 4 -0.76 -10.33 0.93
C GLY A 4 -0.37 -9.23 1.93
N TYR A 5 -1.19 -8.99 2.95
CA TYR A 5 -0.90 -7.98 3.97
C TYR A 5 0.33 -8.34 4.82
N TYR A 6 0.40 -9.58 5.33
CA TYR A 6 1.56 -10.01 6.12
C TYR A 6 2.81 -10.20 5.25
N GLY A 7 2.66 -10.68 4.01
CA GLY A 7 3.75 -10.82 3.05
C GLY A 7 4.38 -9.46 2.69
N MET A 8 3.57 -8.48 2.32
CA MET A 8 4.03 -7.12 2.00
C MET A 8 4.69 -6.47 3.22
N ARG A 9 4.09 -6.60 4.40
CA ARG A 9 4.65 -6.08 5.65
C ARG A 9 6.02 -6.69 5.99
N ALA A 10 6.23 -7.98 5.71
CA ALA A 10 7.48 -8.68 6.01
C ALA A 10 8.62 -8.29 5.05
N ILE A 11 8.33 -8.04 3.77
CA ILE A 11 9.35 -7.79 2.75
C ILE A 11 9.61 -6.30 2.47
N LEU A 12 8.69 -5.40 2.83
CA LEU A 12 8.81 -3.96 2.52
C LEU A 12 10.09 -3.34 3.10
N VAL A 13 10.36 -3.57 4.39
CA VAL A 13 11.55 -3.01 5.05
C VAL A 13 12.82 -3.64 4.49
N LEU A 14 12.80 -4.95 4.22
CA LEU A 14 13.93 -5.66 3.60
C LEU A 14 14.24 -5.10 2.21
N TYR A 15 13.21 -4.80 1.41
CA TYR A 15 13.35 -4.21 0.08
C TYR A 15 13.89 -2.77 0.10
N LEU A 16 13.42 -1.95 1.06
CA LEU A 16 13.85 -0.55 1.18
C LEU A 16 15.32 -0.43 1.64
N VAL A 17 15.75 -1.31 2.54
CA VAL A 17 17.12 -1.35 3.07
C VAL A 17 18.09 -2.08 2.11
N ALA A 18 17.60 -3.01 1.30
CA ALA A 18 18.42 -3.70 0.32
C ALA A 18 19.14 -2.71 -0.62
N MET A 19 20.40 -3.01 -0.92
CA MET A 19 21.23 -2.15 -1.77
C MET A 19 20.63 -1.99 -3.17
N THR A 20 20.75 -0.79 -3.74
CA THR A 20 20.29 -0.48 -5.11
C THR A 20 20.87 -1.39 -6.19
N LYS A 21 22.04 -1.97 -5.94
CA LYS A 21 22.70 -2.95 -6.83
C LYS A 21 21.94 -4.28 -6.94
N ASP A 22 21.13 -4.62 -5.94
CA ASP A 22 20.29 -5.83 -5.91
C ASP A 22 18.81 -5.52 -6.24
N GLY A 23 18.51 -4.29 -6.70
CA GLY A 23 17.16 -3.83 -7.04
C GLY A 23 16.35 -3.24 -5.88
N GLY A 24 16.99 -2.98 -4.72
CA GLY A 24 16.38 -2.28 -3.57
C GLY A 24 16.53 -0.76 -3.62
N PHE A 25 16.04 -0.03 -2.60
CA PHE A 25 16.10 1.44 -2.57
C PHE A 25 17.35 2.01 -1.89
N GLY A 26 18.13 1.20 -1.16
CA GLY A 26 19.37 1.62 -0.48
C GLY A 26 19.16 2.62 0.66
N TRP A 27 17.97 2.61 1.30
CA TRP A 27 17.65 3.53 2.38
C TRP A 27 18.31 3.15 3.70
N SER A 28 18.50 4.13 4.58
CA SER A 28 18.93 3.87 5.95
C SER A 28 17.85 3.08 6.70
N ASN A 29 18.25 2.23 7.65
CA ASN A 29 17.32 1.46 8.49
C ASN A 29 16.31 2.37 9.21
N ALA A 30 16.73 3.57 9.63
CA ALA A 30 15.87 4.52 10.32
C ALA A 30 14.76 5.06 9.40
N ASP A 31 15.10 5.41 8.16
CA ASP A 31 14.14 5.92 7.18
C ASP A 31 13.15 4.85 6.73
N ALA A 32 13.65 3.62 6.51
CA ALA A 32 12.81 2.48 6.14
C ALA A 32 11.80 2.13 7.26
N LEU A 33 12.22 2.16 8.53
CA LEU A 33 11.34 1.92 9.68
C LEU A 33 10.34 3.07 9.88
N SER A 34 10.75 4.31 9.64
CA SER A 34 9.86 5.49 9.71
C SER A 34 8.74 5.42 8.66
N LEU A 35 9.09 5.10 7.40
CA LEU A 35 8.11 4.90 6.33
C LEU A 35 7.18 3.74 6.65
N TYR A 36 7.73 2.62 7.16
CA TYR A 36 6.94 1.47 7.56
C TYR A 36 5.95 1.78 8.69
N GLY A 37 6.36 2.57 9.68
CA GLY A 37 5.48 3.05 10.75
C GLY A 37 4.34 3.92 10.20
N THR A 38 4.67 4.85 9.31
CA THR A 38 3.69 5.72 8.64
C THR A 38 2.72 4.92 7.77
N PHE A 39 3.22 3.96 7.00
CA PHE A 39 2.41 3.05 6.18
C PHE A 39 1.45 2.23 7.05
N THR A 40 1.95 1.66 8.15
CA THR A 40 1.10 0.90 9.08
C THR A 40 0.00 1.79 9.66
N MET A 41 0.35 2.99 10.12
CA MET A 41 -0.63 3.95 10.63
C MET A 41 -1.70 4.29 9.57
N ALA A 42 -1.30 4.56 8.34
CA ALA A 42 -2.23 4.82 7.24
C ALA A 42 -3.17 3.63 6.97
N VAL A 43 -2.66 2.39 6.98
CA VAL A 43 -3.48 1.18 6.78
C VAL A 43 -4.54 1.03 7.88
N TYR A 44 -4.24 1.40 9.12
CA TYR A 44 -5.21 1.33 10.21
C TYR A 44 -6.18 2.53 10.25
N LEU A 45 -5.76 3.72 9.80
CA LEU A 45 -6.62 4.92 9.78
C LEU A 45 -7.55 4.97 8.57
N THR A 46 -7.11 4.49 7.41
CA THR A 46 -7.90 4.55 6.17
C THR A 46 -9.26 3.87 6.27
N PRO A 47 -9.42 2.69 6.93
CA PRO A 47 -10.72 2.05 7.12
C PRO A 47 -11.66 2.85 8.03
N LEU A 48 -11.12 3.52 9.06
CA LEU A 48 -11.89 4.39 9.96
C LEU A 48 -12.49 5.57 9.17
N PHE A 49 -11.67 6.23 8.37
CA PHE A 49 -12.12 7.32 7.51
C PHE A 49 -13.08 6.84 6.41
N GLY A 50 -12.76 5.70 5.78
CA GLY A 50 -13.58 5.09 4.73
C GLY A 50 -14.95 4.64 5.23
N GLY A 51 -15.03 4.08 6.44
CA GLY A 51 -16.29 3.71 7.10
C GLY A 51 -17.13 4.94 7.41
N TRP A 52 -16.54 5.98 8.00
CA TRP A 52 -17.25 7.24 8.25
C TRP A 52 -17.80 7.87 6.95
N LEU A 53 -17.02 7.83 5.86
CA LEU A 53 -17.43 8.34 4.56
C LEU A 53 -18.54 7.49 3.92
N ALA A 54 -18.48 6.17 4.12
CA ALA A 54 -19.51 5.23 3.67
C ALA A 54 -20.84 5.46 4.40
N ASP A 55 -20.80 5.75 5.69
CA ASP A 55 -21.99 5.88 6.53
C ASP A 55 -22.66 7.25 6.40
N ASN A 56 -21.89 8.34 6.22
CA ASN A 56 -22.44 9.70 6.23
C ASN A 56 -22.64 10.33 4.85
N VAL A 57 -21.87 9.94 3.83
CA VAL A 57 -21.82 10.67 2.55
C VAL A 57 -22.22 9.79 1.36
N LEU A 58 -21.61 8.62 1.22
CA LEU A 58 -21.71 7.82 0.00
C LEU A 58 -22.78 6.73 0.06
N GLY A 59 -23.10 6.24 1.26
CA GLY A 59 -23.87 5.03 1.46
C GLY A 59 -23.03 3.75 1.21
N GLN A 60 -23.27 2.72 2.02
CA GLN A 60 -22.55 1.44 2.03
C GLN A 60 -22.35 0.84 0.63
N ARG A 61 -23.38 0.82 -0.23
CA ARG A 61 -23.31 0.21 -1.56
C ARG A 61 -22.32 0.92 -2.50
N LYS A 62 -22.27 2.25 -2.50
CA LYS A 62 -21.35 3.01 -3.35
C LYS A 62 -19.91 2.91 -2.82
N ALA A 63 -19.74 2.93 -1.50
CA ALA A 63 -18.43 2.77 -0.87
C ALA A 63 -17.78 1.43 -1.21
N ILE A 64 -18.55 0.33 -1.19
CA ILE A 64 -18.06 -1.00 -1.57
C ILE A 64 -17.61 -1.04 -3.04
N ILE A 65 -18.40 -0.46 -3.95
CA ILE A 65 -18.06 -0.44 -5.38
C ILE A 65 -16.80 0.40 -5.62
N ILE A 66 -16.70 1.58 -5.02
CA ILE A 66 -15.53 2.47 -5.16
C ILE A 66 -14.29 1.79 -4.58
N GLY A 67 -14.39 1.17 -3.40
CA GLY A 67 -13.28 0.41 -2.80
C GLY A 67 -12.84 -0.77 -3.66
N GLY A 68 -13.79 -1.49 -4.26
CA GLY A 68 -13.50 -2.57 -5.21
C GLY A 68 -12.74 -2.10 -6.46
N ILE A 69 -13.17 -0.98 -7.06
CA ILE A 69 -12.48 -0.38 -8.21
C ILE A 69 -11.07 0.08 -7.81
N LEU A 70 -10.92 0.71 -6.65
CA LEU A 70 -9.63 1.18 -6.13
C LEU A 70 -8.65 0.00 -5.92
N MET A 71 -9.14 -1.11 -5.35
CA MET A 71 -8.33 -2.33 -5.18
C MET A 71 -7.91 -2.94 -6.51
N ALA A 72 -8.80 -2.99 -7.50
CA ALA A 72 -8.50 -3.48 -8.83
C ALA A 72 -7.44 -2.63 -9.53
N LEU A 73 -7.54 -1.29 -9.44
CA LEU A 73 -6.54 -0.35 -9.97
C LEU A 73 -5.19 -0.51 -9.29
N GLY A 74 -5.15 -0.67 -7.97
CA GLY A 74 -3.89 -0.88 -7.23
C GLY A 74 -3.17 -2.17 -7.65
N HIS A 75 -3.91 -3.27 -7.83
CA HIS A 75 -3.33 -4.51 -8.34
C HIS A 75 -2.91 -4.41 -9.81
N PHE A 76 -3.66 -3.67 -10.62
CA PHE A 76 -3.29 -3.40 -12.00
C PHE A 76 -1.96 -2.64 -12.09
N ILE A 77 -1.76 -1.59 -11.28
CA ILE A 77 -0.51 -0.83 -11.23
C ILE A 77 0.67 -1.71 -10.80
N MET A 78 0.49 -2.57 -9.79
CA MET A 78 1.55 -3.51 -9.36
C MET A 78 1.89 -4.57 -10.41
N GLY A 79 0.94 -4.92 -11.29
CA GLY A 79 1.14 -5.87 -12.38
C GLY A 79 1.81 -5.26 -13.62
N ILE A 80 1.93 -3.92 -13.69
CA ILE A 80 2.62 -3.27 -14.80
C ILE A 80 4.14 -3.42 -14.59
N PRO A 81 4.87 -4.03 -15.54
CA PRO A 81 6.32 -4.15 -15.45
C PRO A 81 6.98 -2.77 -15.45
N HIS A 82 8.00 -2.63 -14.59
CA HIS A 82 8.81 -1.41 -14.41
C HIS A 82 9.50 -0.89 -15.69
N SER A 83 9.43 -1.63 -16.81
CA SER A 83 9.90 -1.18 -18.12
C SER A 83 8.97 -0.17 -18.82
N VAL A 84 7.75 0.05 -18.31
CA VAL A 84 6.76 0.97 -18.91
C VAL A 84 6.55 2.24 -18.05
N VAL A 85 6.99 2.23 -16.80
CA VAL A 85 6.97 3.42 -15.93
C VAL A 85 8.32 4.10 -16.08
N ALA A 86 8.42 4.97 -17.09
CA ALA A 86 9.55 5.89 -17.24
C ALA A 86 9.55 6.88 -16.05
N GLY A 87 10.64 6.87 -15.30
CA GLY A 87 10.93 7.75 -14.17
C GLY A 87 12.26 7.39 -13.56
#